data_AF-A0A812YDJ1-F1
#
_entry.id   AF-A0A812YDJ1-F1
#
_cell.length_a   1.000
_cell.length_b   1.000
_cell.length_c   1.000
_cell.angle_alpha   90.00
_cell.angle_beta   90.00
_cell.angle_gamma   90.00
#
_symmetry.space_group_name_H-M   'P 1'
#
loop_
_entity.id
_entity.type
_entity.pdbx_description
1 polymer ?
#
loop_
_entity_poly.entity_id
_entity_poly.type
_entity_poly.pdbx_seq_one_letter_code
_entity_poly.pdbx_strand_id
1 'polypeptide(L)'
;MQASRPGILRGVRASQVLHHLPWAWLRRDLNPLHALSQETSKFDQFWSHSWKGAMWAKYVNLLYLQTCLAANVAGTLSASLALGFVSAGWLGARRGFCLVFGFVTFCFTPLLWRSRRIVFLDIVCINQEDQLLKAEAIM
;
A
#
# COMPACT_ATOMS: atom_id res chain seq x y z
N MET A 1 -13.34 -19.86 -2.59
CA MET A 1 -12.34 -20.94 -2.70
C MET A 1 -12.23 -21.58 -1.32
N GLN A 2 -12.63 -22.84 -1.17
CA GLN A 2 -12.37 -23.60 0.06
C GLN A 2 -10.92 -24.09 0.01
N ALA A 3 -10.09 -23.63 0.94
CA ALA A 3 -8.71 -24.07 1.04
C ALA A 3 -8.65 -25.51 1.58
N SER A 4 -7.81 -26.35 0.98
CA SER A 4 -7.60 -27.77 1.33
C SER A 4 -7.03 -27.97 2.75
N ARG A 5 -6.37 -26.94 3.33
CA ARG A 5 -5.95 -26.89 4.74
C ARG A 5 -6.20 -25.50 5.36
N PRO A 6 -6.60 -25.41 6.64
CA PRO A 6 -6.93 -24.15 7.31
C PRO A 6 -5.75 -23.19 7.57
N GLY A 7 -4.51 -23.55 7.20
CA GLY A 7 -3.30 -22.70 7.36
C GLY A 7 -2.67 -22.18 6.05
N ILE A 8 -3.22 -22.53 4.88
CA ILE A 8 -2.64 -22.14 3.58
C ILE A 8 -2.97 -20.68 3.23
N LEU A 9 -4.12 -20.18 3.70
CA LEU A 9 -4.57 -18.83 3.40
C LEU A 9 -3.84 -17.81 4.29
N ARG A 10 -2.77 -17.24 3.72
CA ARG A 10 -1.98 -16.18 4.36
C ARG A 10 -2.24 -14.85 3.70
N GLY A 11 -2.36 -13.79 4.50
CA GLY A 11 -2.49 -12.41 4.06
C GLY A 11 -1.45 -11.53 4.74
N VAL A 12 -1.16 -10.39 4.15
CA VAL A 12 -0.21 -9.44 4.71
C VAL A 12 -0.85 -8.06 4.77
N ARG A 13 -0.49 -7.27 5.78
CA ARG A 13 -0.93 -5.87 5.83
C ARG A 13 -0.22 -5.10 4.72
N ALA A 14 -1.00 -4.47 3.85
CA ALA A 14 -0.46 -3.72 2.72
C ALA A 14 0.51 -2.60 3.16
N SER A 15 0.33 -1.99 4.32
CA SER A 15 1.30 -1.02 4.87
C SER A 15 2.64 -1.65 5.25
N GLN A 16 2.65 -2.87 5.79
CA GLN A 16 3.90 -3.58 6.11
C GLN A 16 4.64 -3.95 4.84
N VAL A 17 3.91 -4.39 3.79
CA VAL A 17 4.49 -4.62 2.47
C VAL A 17 5.08 -3.33 1.91
N LEU A 18 4.31 -2.24 1.85
CA LEU A 18 4.81 -0.97 1.28
C LEU A 18 6.05 -0.45 2.02
N HIS A 19 6.17 -0.68 3.32
CA HIS A 19 7.33 -0.26 4.09
C HIS A 19 8.56 -1.17 3.91
N HIS A 20 8.38 -2.50 3.86
CA HIS A 20 9.50 -3.46 3.84
C HIS A 20 9.90 -3.89 2.43
N LEU A 21 9.00 -3.82 1.45
CA LEU A 21 9.25 -4.25 0.08
C LEU A 21 10.39 -3.48 -0.61
N PRO A 22 10.56 -2.15 -0.44
CA PRO A 22 11.71 -1.43 -1.00
C PRO A 22 13.05 -1.91 -0.42
N TRP A 23 13.08 -2.18 0.89
CA TRP A 23 14.28 -2.65 1.59
C TRP A 23 14.65 -4.09 1.22
N ALA A 24 13.66 -4.98 1.21
CA ALA A 24 13.82 -6.35 0.77
C ALA A 24 14.27 -6.42 -0.70
N TRP A 25 13.74 -5.54 -1.54
CA TRP A 25 14.17 -5.41 -2.93
C TRP A 25 15.62 -4.94 -3.06
N LEU A 26 16.02 -3.92 -2.30
CA LEU A 26 17.40 -3.44 -2.27
C LEU A 26 18.38 -4.56 -1.87
N ARG A 27 17.97 -5.41 -0.92
CA ARG A 27 18.76 -6.56 -0.44
C ARG A 27 18.63 -7.81 -1.32
N ARG A 28 17.73 -7.80 -2.31
CA ARG A 28 17.33 -8.96 -3.13
C ARG A 28 16.96 -10.20 -2.31
N ASP A 29 16.45 -9.99 -1.10
CA ASP A 29 16.07 -11.05 -0.17
C ASP A 29 14.58 -10.92 0.17
N LEU A 30 13.80 -11.94 -0.19
CA LEU A 30 12.35 -11.99 -0.03
C LEU A 30 11.91 -12.78 1.21
N ASN A 31 12.83 -13.51 1.87
CA ASN A 31 12.52 -14.26 3.08
C ASN A 31 11.87 -13.45 4.21
N PRO A 32 12.35 -12.24 4.56
CA PRO A 32 11.73 -11.47 5.62
C PRO A 32 10.29 -11.03 5.28
N LEU A 33 9.91 -11.00 4.00
CA LEU A 33 8.52 -10.70 3.63
C LEU A 33 7.58 -11.85 3.96
N HIS A 34 8.00 -13.11 3.75
CA HIS A 34 7.13 -14.25 4.05
C HIS A 34 6.81 -14.31 5.55
N ALA A 35 7.76 -13.97 6.42
CA ALA A 35 7.54 -13.85 7.86
C ALA A 35 6.52 -12.76 8.26
N LEU A 36 6.25 -11.77 7.40
CA LEU A 36 5.21 -10.76 7.62
C LEU A 36 3.80 -11.26 7.27
N SER A 37 3.69 -12.40 6.58
CA SER A 37 2.41 -13.00 6.25
C SER A 37 1.77 -13.65 7.48
N GLN A 38 0.47 -13.43 7.65
CA GLN A 38 -0.32 -13.96 8.76
C GLN A 38 -1.46 -14.81 8.21
N GLU A 39 -1.77 -15.92 8.87
CA GLU A 39 -2.95 -16.72 8.53
C GLU A 39 -4.22 -15.89 8.70
N THR A 40 -5.00 -15.79 7.63
CA THR A 40 -6.27 -15.05 7.64
C THR A 40 -7.30 -15.80 6.80
N SER A 41 -8.53 -15.85 7.31
CA SER A 41 -9.70 -16.39 6.59
C SER A 41 -10.41 -15.32 5.77
N LYS A 42 -10.06 -14.04 5.94
CA LYS A 42 -10.66 -12.90 5.23
C LYS A 42 -9.59 -12.02 4.61
N PHE A 43 -9.80 -11.67 3.34
CA PHE A 43 -8.97 -10.75 2.58
C PHE A 43 -9.83 -9.57 2.14
N ASP A 44 -9.31 -8.36 2.29
CA ASP A 44 -9.95 -7.17 1.73
C ASP A 44 -9.72 -7.09 0.22
N GLN A 45 -8.57 -7.60 -0.23
CA GLN A 45 -8.18 -7.55 -1.63
C GLN A 45 -7.28 -8.73 -2.01
N PHE A 46 -7.45 -9.22 -3.23
CA PHE A 46 -6.68 -10.33 -3.79
C PHE A 46 -5.80 -9.83 -4.94
N TRP A 47 -4.48 -9.93 -4.79
CA TRP A 47 -3.50 -9.49 -5.77
C TRP A 47 -2.67 -10.68 -6.28
N SER A 48 -3.14 -11.33 -7.34
CA SER A 48 -2.38 -12.32 -8.10
C SER A 48 -2.08 -11.76 -9.50
N HIS A 49 -0.97 -11.04 -9.68
CA HIS A 49 -0.64 -10.48 -10.99
C HIS A 49 0.71 -11.02 -11.47
N SER A 50 0.70 -11.59 -12.67
CA SER A 50 1.88 -11.93 -13.48
C SER A 50 3.08 -11.02 -13.18
N TRP A 51 4.15 -11.60 -12.64
CA TRP A 51 5.39 -10.90 -12.30
C TRP A 51 6.29 -10.61 -13.51
N LYS A 52 5.72 -10.67 -14.73
CA LYS A 52 6.45 -10.29 -15.95
C LYS A 52 6.59 -8.77 -16.14
N GLY A 53 5.86 -7.95 -15.38
CA GLY A 53 5.93 -6.47 -15.45
C GLY A 53 6.93 -5.85 -14.48
N ALA A 54 7.29 -4.59 -14.71
CA ALA A 54 8.21 -3.85 -13.84
C ALA A 54 7.67 -3.73 -12.41
N MET A 55 8.45 -4.23 -11.44
CA MET A 55 8.11 -4.32 -10.02
C MET A 55 7.74 -2.96 -9.41
N TRP A 56 8.47 -1.90 -9.80
CA TRP A 56 8.23 -0.55 -9.30
C TRP A 56 6.85 -0.03 -9.71
N ALA A 57 6.36 -0.37 -10.91
CA ALA A 57 5.05 0.06 -11.38
C ALA A 57 3.95 -0.60 -10.54
N LYS A 58 4.15 -1.86 -10.14
CA LYS A 58 3.27 -2.52 -9.18
C LYS A 58 3.31 -1.82 -7.83
N TYR A 59 4.50 -1.54 -7.29
CA TYR A 59 4.64 -0.82 -6.02
C TYR A 59 3.90 0.53 -6.02
N VAL A 60 4.10 1.34 -7.06
CA VAL A 60 3.42 2.63 -7.23
C VAL A 60 1.91 2.44 -7.32
N ASN A 61 1.44 1.43 -8.05
CA ASN A 61 0.02 1.12 -8.15
C ASN A 61 -0.58 0.70 -6.79
N LEU A 62 0.14 -0.12 -6.01
CA LEU A 62 -0.29 -0.54 -4.68
C LEU A 62 -0.34 0.65 -3.71
N LEU A 63 0.70 1.50 -3.74
CA LEU A 63 0.73 2.73 -2.96
C LEU A 63 -0.47 3.60 -3.32
N TYR A 64 -0.67 3.85 -4.61
CA TYR A 64 -1.78 4.65 -5.13
C TYR A 64 -3.15 4.10 -4.70
N LEU A 65 -3.45 2.82 -4.93
CA LEU A 65 -4.74 2.22 -4.56
C LEU A 65 -5.04 2.33 -3.06
N GLN A 66 -3.99 2.27 -2.24
CA GLN A 66 -4.10 2.28 -0.79
C GLN A 66 -4.24 3.69 -0.22
N THR A 67 -3.52 4.67 -0.77
CA THR A 67 -3.39 6.00 -0.16
C THR A 67 -4.12 7.08 -0.94
N CYS A 68 -4.51 6.85 -2.20
CA CYS A 68 -5.08 7.87 -3.08
C CYS A 68 -6.37 8.47 -2.52
N LEU A 69 -7.29 7.64 -2.01
CA LEU A 69 -8.54 8.17 -1.44
C LEU A 69 -8.27 9.07 -0.23
N ALA A 70 -7.43 8.60 0.70
CA ALA A 70 -7.04 9.38 1.87
C ALA A 70 -6.29 10.67 1.48
N ALA A 71 -5.37 10.59 0.51
CA ALA A 71 -4.60 11.71 0.01
C ALA A 71 -5.48 12.76 -0.68
N ASN A 72 -6.47 12.35 -1.47
CA ASN A 72 -7.42 13.26 -2.08
C ASN A 72 -8.30 13.95 -1.04
N VAL A 73 -8.83 13.21 -0.06
CA VAL A 73 -9.65 13.79 1.02
C VAL A 73 -8.83 14.77 1.84
N ALA A 74 -7.63 14.39 2.28
CA ALA A 74 -6.74 15.24 3.07
C ALA A 74 -6.28 16.47 2.28
N GLY A 75 -5.91 16.31 1.01
CA GLY A 75 -5.53 17.41 0.13
C GLY A 75 -6.68 18.39 -0.11
N THR A 76 -7.90 17.90 -0.33
CA THR A 76 -9.08 18.74 -0.54
C THR A 76 -9.46 19.51 0.72
N LEU A 77 -9.41 18.87 1.90
CA LEU A 77 -9.65 19.53 3.18
C LEU A 77 -8.60 20.61 3.44
N SER A 78 -7.33 20.30 3.21
CA SER A 78 -6.22 21.25 3.35
C SER A 78 -6.37 22.45 2.41
N ALA A 79 -6.70 22.23 1.14
CA ALA A 79 -6.94 23.30 0.17
C ALA A 79 -8.15 24.17 0.55
N SER A 80 -9.23 23.56 1.06
CA SER A 80 -10.42 24.27 1.55
C SER A 80 -10.12 25.13 2.78
N LEU A 81 -9.32 24.62 3.72
CA LEU A 81 -8.86 25.37 4.89
C LEU A 81 -7.98 26.55 4.47
N ALA A 82 -7.02 26.31 3.56
CA ALA A 82 -6.17 27.37 3.02
C ALA A 82 -7.00 28.46 2.33
N LEU A 83 -8.04 28.09 1.58
CA LEU A 83 -8.97 29.03 0.98
C LEU A 83 -9.71 29.86 2.04
N GLY A 84 -10.15 29.22 3.13
CA GLY A 84 -10.74 29.90 4.29
C GLY A 84 -9.79 30.95 4.87
N PHE A 85 -8.54 30.59 5.13
CA PHE A 85 -7.54 31.53 5.66
C PHE A 85 -7.18 32.67 4.70
N VAL A 86 -7.15 32.40 3.39
CA VAL A 86 -6.95 33.45 2.37
C VAL A 86 -8.13 34.41 2.35
N SER A 87 -9.37 33.89 2.44
CA SER A 87 -10.58 34.71 2.47
C SER A 87 -10.69 35.57 3.75
N ALA A 88 -10.18 35.06 4.87
CA ALA A 88 -10.08 35.80 6.13
C ALA A 88 -8.97 36.86 6.15
N GLY A 89 -8.20 36.99 5.06
CA GLY A 89 -7.12 37.98 4.93
C GLY A 89 -5.81 37.62 5.64
N TRP A 90 -5.72 36.45 6.28
CA TRP A 90 -4.55 36.04 7.07
C TRP A 90 -3.33 35.67 6.21
N LEU A 91 -3.54 35.04 5.04
CA LEU A 91 -2.44 34.55 4.20
C LEU A 91 -2.01 35.51 3.07
N GLY A 92 -2.59 36.71 3.00
CA GLY A 92 -2.45 37.60 1.84
C GLY A 92 -3.09 36.99 0.58
N ALA A 93 -3.43 37.80 -0.41
CA ALA A 93 -4.22 37.39 -1.59
C ALA A 93 -3.48 36.45 -2.59
N ARG A 94 -2.50 35.66 -2.13
CA ARG A 94 -1.74 34.72 -2.95
C ARG A 94 -2.47 33.39 -3.06
N ARG A 95 -3.39 33.32 -4.04
CA ARG A 95 -4.14 32.11 -4.42
C ARG A 95 -3.28 30.86 -4.65
N GLY A 96 -1.99 31.04 -4.95
CA GLY A 96 -1.02 29.95 -5.08
C GLY A 96 -0.83 29.12 -3.80
N PHE A 97 -1.04 29.70 -2.61
CA PHE A 97 -0.88 28.95 -1.36
C PHE A 97 -1.89 27.80 -1.23
N CYS A 98 -3.14 27.97 -1.71
CA CYS A 98 -4.13 26.88 -1.64
C CYS A 98 -3.69 25.65 -2.44
N LEU A 99 -3.10 25.87 -3.63
CA LEU A 99 -2.57 24.80 -4.46
C LEU A 99 -1.33 24.16 -3.83
N VAL A 100 -0.42 24.96 -3.27
CA VAL A 100 0.78 24.44 -2.60
C VAL A 100 0.40 23.62 -1.37
N PHE A 101 -0.48 24.12 -0.49
CA PHE A 101 -0.92 23.37 0.69
C PHE A 101 -1.64 22.09 0.30
N GLY A 102 -2.57 22.15 -0.67
CA GLY A 102 -3.26 20.96 -1.17
C GLY A 102 -2.30 19.91 -1.74
N PHE A 103 -1.35 20.33 -2.59
CA PHE A 103 -0.37 19.44 -3.22
C PHE A 103 0.61 18.84 -2.19
N VAL A 104 1.15 19.66 -1.29
CA VAL A 104 2.04 19.21 -0.22
C VAL A 104 1.30 18.17 0.63
N THR A 105 0.08 18.46 1.06
CA THR A 105 -0.70 17.53 1.88
C THR A 105 -0.98 16.23 1.13
N PHE A 106 -1.33 16.31 -0.16
CA PHE A 106 -1.51 15.14 -1.03
C PHE A 106 -0.25 14.27 -1.12
N CYS A 107 0.94 14.88 -1.29
CA CYS A 107 2.21 14.16 -1.36
C CYS A 107 2.65 13.55 -0.02
N PHE A 108 2.37 14.22 1.11
CA PHE A 108 2.76 13.72 2.44
C PHE A 108 1.76 12.72 3.03
N THR A 109 0.48 12.78 2.64
CA THR A 109 -0.53 11.82 3.10
C THR A 109 -0.13 10.35 2.89
N PRO A 110 0.38 9.91 1.73
CA PRO A 110 0.80 8.52 1.56
C PRO A 110 1.96 8.09 2.48
N LEU A 111 2.81 9.03 2.91
CA LEU A 111 3.91 8.76 3.84
C LEU A 111 3.41 8.56 5.28
N LEU A 112 2.38 9.32 5.66
CA LEU A 112 1.81 9.31 7.01
C LEU A 112 0.65 8.31 7.17
N TRP A 113 -0.07 8.01 6.08
CA TRP A 113 -1.28 7.20 6.09
C TRP A 113 -0.96 5.71 5.96
N ARG A 114 -0.88 5.03 7.11
CA ARG A 114 -0.73 3.57 7.17
C ARG A 114 -2.08 2.88 7.07
N SER A 115 -2.47 2.50 5.86
CA SER A 115 -3.66 1.67 5.69
C SER A 115 -3.45 0.26 6.26
N ARG A 116 -4.48 -0.21 6.96
CA ARG A 116 -4.49 -1.50 7.68
C ARG A 116 -5.12 -2.64 6.88
N ARG A 117 -5.40 -2.44 5.58
CA ARG A 117 -6.02 -3.46 4.73
C ARG A 117 -5.14 -4.71 4.64
N ILE A 118 -5.79 -5.87 4.76
CA ILE A 118 -5.16 -7.18 4.65
C ILE A 118 -5.34 -7.65 3.21
N VAL A 119 -4.22 -7.83 2.52
CA VAL A 119 -4.19 -8.18 1.10
C VAL A 119 -3.47 -9.52 0.93
N PHE A 120 -4.00 -10.33 0.02
CA PHE A 120 -3.28 -11.51 -0.46
C PHE A 120 -2.32 -11.07 -1.56
N LEU A 121 -1.03 -11.32 -1.38
CA LEU A 121 -0.01 -11.02 -2.37
C LEU A 121 0.84 -12.27 -2.59
N ASP A 122 0.74 -12.86 -3.77
CA ASP A 122 1.37 -14.13 -4.13
C ASP A 122 2.89 -14.20 -3.86
N ILE A 123 3.67 -13.14 -4.09
CA ILE A 123 5.12 -13.14 -3.80
C ILE A 123 5.46 -13.21 -2.31
N VAL A 124 4.54 -12.75 -1.45
CA VAL A 124 4.73 -12.69 0.01
C VAL A 124 4.08 -13.89 0.68
N CYS A 125 2.90 -14.28 0.21
CA CYS A 125 2.10 -15.34 0.80
C CYS A 125 2.56 -16.74 0.37
N ILE A 126 3.23 -16.88 -0.77
CA ILE A 126 3.82 -18.14 -1.23
C ILE A 126 5.32 -18.12 -0.92
N ASN A 127 5.80 -19.08 -0.13
CA ASN A 127 7.22 -19.26 0.10
C ASN A 127 7.90 -19.60 -1.24
N GLN A 128 8.78 -18.70 -1.73
CA GLN A 128 9.44 -18.88 -3.03
C GLN A 128 10.68 -19.78 -2.93
N GLU A 129 11.25 -19.99 -1.75
CA GLU A 129 12.46 -20.80 -1.56
C GLU A 129 12.13 -22.29 -1.37
N ASP A 130 11.07 -22.61 -0.62
CA ASP A 130 10.64 -24.00 -0.43
C ASP A 130 9.71 -24.47 -1.55
N GLN A 131 10.29 -25.19 -2.52
CA GLN A 131 9.57 -25.84 -3.62
C GLN A 131 8.42 -26.76 -3.12
N LEU A 132 8.59 -27.39 -1.94
CA LEU A 132 7.59 -28.27 -1.34
C LEU A 132 6.36 -27.50 -0.82
N LEU A 133 6.58 -26.38 -0.13
CA LEU A 133 5.49 -25.51 0.36
C LEU A 133 4.80 -24.77 -0.79
N LYS A 134 5.56 -24.44 -1.84
CA LYS A 134 5.02 -23.88 -3.08
C LYS A 134 4.12 -24.88 -3.82
N ALA A 135 4.49 -26.16 -3.84
CA ALA A 135 3.67 -27.22 -4.43
C ALA A 135 2.37 -27.44 -3.63
N GLU A 136 2.43 -27.45 -2.30
CA GLU A 136 1.24 -27.57 -1.45
C GLU A 136 0.29 -26.36 -1.53
N ALA A 137 0.79 -25.17 -1.86
CA ALA A 137 -0.04 -23.97 -2.00
C ALA A 137 -0.76 -23.86 -3.36
N ILE A 138 -0.36 -24.66 -4.36
CA ILE A 138 -0.88 -24.62 -5.73
C ILE A 138 -1.80 -25.83 -6.05
N MET A 139 -1.65 -26.95 -5.34
CA MET A 139 -2.55 -28.12 -5.43
C MET A 139 -3.78 -27.99 -4.53
#